data_AF-A0A6B2VKF7-F1
#
_entry.id   AF-A0A6B2VKF7-F1
#
_cell.length_a   1.000
_cell.length_b   1.000
_cell.length_c   1.000
_cell.angle_alpha   90.00
_cell.angle_beta   90.00
_cell.angle_gamma   90.00
#
_symmetry.space_group_name_H-M   'P 1'
#
loop_
_entity.id
_entity.type
_entity.pdbx_description
1 polymer ?
#
loop_
_entity_poly.entity_id
_entity_poly.type
_entity_poly.pdbx_seq_one_letter_code
_entity_poly.pdbx_strand_id
1 'polypeptide(L)' 'MAKQNTEKHTPLRPLRIPDDEWEALGQAVGERNRTRLLREYIRWHLRWPGNKQPDRPAEQIGGPGISSKSGQQEGQ' A
#
# COMPACT_ATOMS: atom_id res chain seq x y z
N MET A 1 -30.87 8.16 21.50
CA MET A 1 -29.60 7.69 20.90
C MET A 1 -28.77 8.92 20.57
N ALA A 2 -27.66 9.14 21.27
CA ALA A 2 -26.87 10.36 21.16
C ALA A 2 -26.12 10.42 19.81
N LYS A 3 -26.29 11.51 19.07
CA LYS A 3 -25.55 11.80 17.84
C LYS A 3 -24.11 12.17 18.23
N GLN A 4 -23.17 11.25 18.02
CA GLN A 4 -21.75 11.53 18.26
C GLN A 4 -21.24 12.52 17.20
N ASN A 5 -20.82 13.67 17.72
CA ASN A 5 -20.06 14.71 17.03
C ASN A 5 -18.79 14.09 16.39
N THR A 6 -18.80 13.88 15.07
CA THR A 6 -17.73 13.21 14.31
C THR A 6 -17.23 14.06 13.14
N GLU A 7 -17.27 15.38 13.28
CA GLU A 7 -16.92 16.33 12.21
C GLU A 7 -15.40 16.49 11.97
N LYS A 8 -14.54 15.63 12.54
CA LYS A 8 -13.06 15.71 12.40
C LYS A 8 -12.37 14.43 11.96
N HIS A 9 -13.10 13.44 11.43
CA HIS A 9 -12.47 12.25 10.87
C HIS A 9 -12.50 12.30 9.34
N THR A 10 -11.32 12.14 8.72
CA THR A 10 -11.25 11.92 7.27
C THR A 10 -12.15 10.74 6.91
N PRO A 11 -13.10 10.90 5.97
CA PRO A 11 -14.04 9.84 5.65
C PRO A 11 -13.28 8.60 5.16
N LEU A 12 -13.69 7.43 5.65
CA LEU A 12 -13.18 6.15 5.17
C LEU A 12 -13.60 5.97 3.71
N ARG A 13 -12.62 5.76 2.82
CA ARG A 13 -12.88 5.38 1.44
C ARG A 13 -12.50 3.92 1.24
N PRO A 14 -13.45 3.05 0.83
CA PRO A 14 -13.15 1.65 0.60
C PRO A 14 -12.21 1.52 -0.60
N LEU A 15 -11.08 0.84 -0.41
CA LEU A 15 -10.12 0.48 -1.44
C LEU A 15 -10.05 -1.04 -1.48
N ARG A 16 -10.25 -1.63 -2.66
CA ARG A 16 -10.11 -3.07 -2.85
C ARG A 16 -8.66 -3.37 -3.21
N ILE A 17 -8.00 -4.17 -2.38
CA ILE A 17 -6.64 -4.66 -2.58
C ILE A 17 -6.70 -6.16 -2.34
N PRO A 18 -6.19 -7.00 -3.25
CA PRO A 18 -5.91 -8.41 -3.02
C PRO A 18 -5.15 -8.65 -1.70
N ASP A 19 -5.50 -9.71 -0.99
CA ASP A 19 -4.88 -10.05 0.29
C ASP A 19 -3.37 -10.20 0.17
N ASP A 20 -2.88 -10.87 -0.88
CA ASP A 20 -1.44 -11.07 -1.08
C ASP A 20 -0.69 -9.72 -1.15
N GLU A 21 -1.24 -8.74 -1.90
CA GLU A 21 -0.63 -7.41 -2.04
C GLU A 21 -0.68 -6.63 -0.72
N TRP A 22 -1.77 -6.80 0.04
CA TRP A 22 -1.94 -6.18 1.34
C TRP A 22 -0.99 -6.74 2.41
N GLU A 23 -0.76 -8.05 2.39
CA GLU A 23 0.19 -8.73 3.25
C GLU A 23 1.63 -8.35 2.91
N ALA A 24 2.01 -8.39 1.63
CA ALA A 24 3.33 -7.97 1.16
C ALA A 24 3.63 -6.51 1.53
N LEU A 25 2.64 -5.62 1.40
CA LEU A 25 2.76 -4.24 1.87
C LEU A 25 2.94 -4.16 3.39
N GLY A 26 2.27 -5.02 4.15
CA GLY A 26 2.45 -5.13 5.59
C GLY A 26 3.86 -5.55 6.00
N GLN A 27 4.45 -6.51 5.29
CA GLN A 27 5.84 -6.93 5.49
C GLN A 27 6.82 -5.78 5.15
N ALA A 28 6.50 -5.00 4.13
CA ALA A 28 7.32 -3.90 3.64
C ALA A 28 7.47 -2.72 4.57
N VAL A 29 6.34 -2.21 5.07
CA VAL A 29 6.30 -0.95 5.82
C VAL A 29 5.86 -1.14 7.27
N GLY A 30 5.49 -2.36 7.64
CA GLY A 30 4.82 -2.68 8.89
C GLY A 30 3.30 -2.54 8.77
N GLU A 31 2.56 -3.46 9.39
CA GLU A 31 1.10 -3.58 9.27
C GLU A 31 0.33 -2.30 9.62
N ARG A 32 0.86 -1.52 10.58
CA ARG A 32 0.28 -0.26 11.05
C ARG A 32 0.55 0.92 10.13
N ASN A 33 1.54 0.82 9.23
CA ASN A 33 1.95 1.91 8.36
C ASN A 33 1.41 1.79 6.92
N ARG A 34 0.70 0.72 6.57
CA ARG A 34 0.11 0.50 5.23
C ARG A 34 -0.68 1.72 4.74
N THR A 35 -1.61 2.22 5.56
CA THR A 35 -2.46 3.38 5.20
C THR A 35 -1.70 4.70 5.22
N ARG A 36 -0.63 4.81 6.02
CA ARG A 36 0.24 5.99 6.04
C ARG A 36 0.98 6.12 4.70
N LEU A 37 1.58 5.02 4.23
CA LEU A 37 2.26 4.98 2.93
C LEU A 37 1.32 5.37 1.78
N LEU A 38 0.10 4.80 1.75
CA LEU A 38 -0.89 5.13 0.73
C LEU A 38 -1.23 6.63 0.70
N ARG A 39 -1.38 7.27 1.87
CA ARG A 39 -1.62 8.72 1.94
C ARG A 39 -0.42 9.53 1.47
N GLU A 40 0.79 9.13 1.83
CA GLU A 40 2.03 9.79 1.39
C GLU A 40 2.19 9.68 -0.13
N TYR A 41 1.89 8.50 -0.70
CA TYR A 41 1.88 8.28 -2.14
C TYR A 41 0.84 9.16 -2.85
N ILE A 42 -0.40 9.20 -2.36
CA ILE A 42 -1.46 10.06 -2.93
C ILE A 42 -1.02 11.53 -2.93
N ARG A 43 -0.48 12.03 -1.81
CA ARG A 43 -0.02 13.42 -1.70
C ARG A 43 1.16 13.72 -2.63
N TRP A 44 2.09 12.78 -2.77
CA TRP A 44 3.20 12.89 -3.73
C TRP A 44 2.68 12.90 -5.17
N HIS A 45 1.77 12.00 -5.52
CA HIS A 45 1.17 11.91 -6.86
C HIS A 45 0.41 13.19 -7.23
N LEU A 46 -0.28 13.80 -6.27
CA LEU A 46 -0.97 15.08 -6.42
C LEU A 46 -0.04 16.30 -6.32
N ARG A 47 1.28 16.10 -6.19
CA ARG A 47 2.30 17.15 -6.06
C ARG A 47 2.01 18.17 -4.96
N TRP A 48 1.55 17.69 -3.81
CA TRP A 48 1.34 18.56 -2.65
C TRP A 48 2.65 19.20 -2.18
N PRO A 49 2.64 20.49 -1.81
CA PRO A 49 3.84 21.19 -1.37
C PRO A 49 4.41 20.53 -0.10
N GLY A 50 5.73 20.32 -0.08
CA GLY A 50 6.45 19.73 1.06
C GLY A 50 6.36 18.21 1.19
N ASN A 51 5.68 17.52 0.27
CA ASN A 51 5.54 16.07 0.35
C ASN A 51 6.70 15.36 -0.36
N LYS A 52 7.31 14.38 0.31
CA LYS A 52 8.42 13.60 -0.24
C LYS A 52 7.90 12.34 -0.93
N GLN A 53 8.62 11.89 -1.95
CA GLN A 53 8.38 10.59 -2.57
C GLN A 53 8.58 9.52 -1.48
N PRO A 54 7.61 8.60 -1.29
CA PRO A 54 7.81 7.51 -0.35
C PRO A 54 9.00 6.65 -0.82
N ASP A 55 9.93 6.39 0.09
CA ASP A 55 11.07 5.52 -0.17
C ASP A 55 10.60 4.09 -0.44
N ARG A 56 11.17 3.49 -1.48
CA ARG A 56 10.96 2.08 -1.77
C ARG A 56 11.79 1.27 -0.79
N PRO A 57 11.24 0.22 -0.14
CA PRO A 57 12.05 -0.65 0.69
C PRO A 57 13.22 -1.23 -0.13
N ALA A 58 14.40 -1.28 0.48
CA ALA A 58 15.64 -1.74 -0.16
C ALA A 58 15.60 -3.23 -0.50
N GLU A 59 14.86 -4.00 0.28
CA GLU A 59 14.64 -5.41 0.02
C GLU A 59 13.58 -5.55 -1.08
N GLN A 60 13.89 -6.30 -2.13
CA GLN A 60 12.89 -6.71 -3.12
C GLN A 60 11.96 -7.73 -2.46
N ILE A 61 11.06 -7.21 -1.63
CA ILE A 61 9.86 -7.88 -1.16
C ILE A 61 9.03 -8.07 -2.41
N GLY A 62 9.20 -9.23 -3.04
CA GLY A 62 8.53 -9.59 -4.26
C GLY A 62 7.05 -9.23 -4.14
N GLY A 63 6.57 -8.27 -4.92
CA GLY A 63 5.14 -8.09 -5.08
C GLY A 63 4.54 -9.45 -5.44
N PRO A 64 3.38 -9.84 -4.89
CA PRO A 64 2.77 -11.10 -5.26
C PRO A 64 2.52 -11.07 -6.76
N GLY A 65 3.24 -11.94 -7.49
CA GLY A 65 3.28 -11.96 -8.96
C GLY A 65 4.65 -11.67 -9.61
N ILE A 66 5.66 -11.20 -8.87
CA ILE A 66 7.04 -11.04 -9.40
C ILE A 66 8.04 -12.08 -8.90
N SER A 67 7.65 -12.95 -7.97
CA SER A 67 8.44 -14.13 -7.61
C SER A 67 8.27 -15.20 -8.69
N SER A 68 9.16 -15.19 -9.67
CA SER A 68 9.60 -16.36 -10.45
C SER A 68 8.53 -17.07 -11.29
N LYS A 69 8.18 -16.50 -12.45
CA LYS A 69 8.18 -17.32 -13.68
C LYS A 69 9.60 -17.39 -14.22
N SER A 70 10.46 -18.07 -13.48
CA SER A 70 11.79 -18.49 -13.95
C SER A 70 11.83 -20.01 -13.80
N GLY A 71 11.51 -20.72 -14.88
CA GLY A 71 11.65 -22.19 -14.95
C GLY A 71 10.33 -22.96 -15.03
N GLN A 72 9.66 -22.94 -16.19
CA GLN A 72 9.03 -24.11 -16.85
C GLN A 72 8.14 -23.65 -18.01
N GLN A 73 8.77 -23.42 -19.16
CA GLN A 73 8.20 -23.75 -20.46
C GLN A 73 9.34 -24.27 -21.34
N GLU A 74 9.81 -25.46 -21.01
CA GLU A 74 10.47 -26.36 -21.96
C GLU A 74 9.80 -27.72 -21.81
N GLY A 75 9.28 -28.24 -22.92
CA GLY A 75 8.94 -29.65 -23.11
C GLY A 75 7.53 -30.08 -22.70
N GLN A 76 6.62 -30.11 -23.66
CA GLN A 76 6.16 -31.37 -24.29
C GLN A 76 5.26 -31.09 -25.49
#